data_AF-A0A3T0CVF2-F1
#
_entry.id   AF-A0A3T0CVF2-F1
#
_cell.length_a   1.000
_cell.length_b   1.000
_cell.length_c   1.000
_cell.angle_alpha   90.00
_cell.angle_beta   90.00
_cell.angle_gamma   90.00
#
_symmetry.space_group_name_H-M   'P 1'
#
loop_
_entity.id
_entity.type
_entity.pdbx_description
1 polymer ?
#
loop_
_entity_poly.entity_id
_entity_poly.type
_entity_poly.pdbx_seq_one_letter_code
_entity_poly.pdbx_strand_id
1 'polypeptide(L)'
;MLSVISYPVFVISVILSLVLSISLFPVGWFEFRPEWLGLMVFYWTFRAPAQFGILFAWCLGLLLDVLEATPLGVNGLGMALIAFLVLTIHQRLRMYPIPQQCLMVFLLIGINQMLVHFIKQILGGEDAGFSYLWPALSSAIIWPLVCVLLDNLNRKLG
;
A
#
# COMPACT_ATOMS: atom_id res chain seq x y z
N MET A 1 -17.41 -11.31 -11.78
CA MET A 1 -18.22 -12.25 -10.97
C MET A 1 -17.22 -13.16 -10.29
N LEU A 2 -16.71 -12.87 -9.10
CA LEU A 2 -17.39 -13.05 -7.81
C LEU A 2 -17.21 -11.82 -6.92
N SER A 3 -18.34 -11.20 -6.59
CA SER A 3 -18.50 -10.03 -5.73
C SER A 3 -18.90 -10.52 -4.33
N VAL A 4 -18.02 -11.26 -3.67
CA VAL A 4 -18.22 -11.54 -2.24
C VAL A 4 -17.05 -10.90 -1.52
N ILE A 5 -17.21 -9.62 -1.21
CA ILE A 5 -16.25 -8.87 -0.42
C ILE A 5 -16.40 -9.37 1.01
N SER A 6 -15.45 -10.17 1.44
CA SER A 6 -15.39 -10.63 2.83
C SER A 6 -14.77 -9.52 3.68
N TYR A 7 -15.62 -8.71 4.33
CA TYR A 7 -15.21 -7.76 5.37
C TYR A 7 -14.20 -8.34 6.41
N PRO A 8 -14.31 -9.61 6.87
CA PRO A 8 -13.29 -10.17 7.76
C PRO A 8 -11.91 -10.31 7.11
N VAL A 9 -11.84 -10.66 5.82
CA VAL A 9 -10.57 -10.75 5.09
C VAL A 9 -9.92 -9.37 4.98
N PHE A 10 -10.72 -8.33 4.75
CA PHE A 10 -10.25 -6.95 4.78
C PHE A 10 -9.60 -6.60 6.11
N VAL A 11 -10.34 -6.75 7.22
CA VAL A 11 -9.85 -6.39 8.55
C VAL A 11 -8.58 -7.18 8.89
N ILE A 12 -8.56 -8.49 8.63
CA ILE A 12 -7.37 -9.33 8.88
C ILE A 12 -6.18 -8.87 8.03
N SER A 13 -6.39 -8.57 6.74
CA SER A 13 -5.31 -8.14 5.84
C SER A 13 -4.71 -6.78 6.24
N VAL A 14 -5.55 -5.84 6.72
CA VAL A 14 -5.13 -4.53 7.19
C VAL A 14 -4.40 -4.63 8.54
N ILE A 15 -4.91 -5.43 9.47
CA ILE A 15 -4.21 -5.68 10.74
C ILE A 15 -2.85 -6.32 10.45
N LEU A 16 -2.81 -7.33 9.57
CA LEU A 16 -1.57 -8.01 9.21
C LEU A 16 -0.57 -7.04 8.55
N SER A 17 -1.03 -6.14 7.67
CA SER A 17 -0.14 -5.15 7.06
C SER A 17 0.38 -4.14 8.07
N LEU A 18 -0.45 -3.68 9.02
CA LEU A 18 -0.02 -2.81 10.11
C LEU A 18 1.02 -3.51 11.01
N VAL A 19 0.79 -4.77 11.37
CA VAL A 19 1.75 -5.56 12.17
C VAL A 19 3.07 -5.76 11.42
N LEU A 20 3.03 -6.11 10.12
CA LEU A 20 4.22 -6.23 9.28
C LEU A 20 4.95 -4.90 9.09
N SER A 21 4.24 -3.78 9.22
CA SER A 21 4.84 -2.46 9.24
C SER A 21 5.63 -2.20 10.54
N ILE A 22 5.20 -2.71 11.69
CA ILE A 22 5.82 -2.30 12.97
C ILE A 22 7.25 -2.81 13.14
N SER A 23 7.59 -4.02 12.70
CA SER A 23 8.97 -4.53 12.59
C SER A 23 8.96 -6.06 12.57
N LEU A 24 9.35 -6.62 11.43
CA LEU A 24 9.96 -7.95 11.36
C LEU A 24 11.24 -7.94 10.51
N PHE A 25 11.72 -6.77 10.10
CA PHE A 25 12.92 -6.70 9.27
C PHE A 25 14.20 -6.75 10.14
N PRO A 26 15.11 -7.70 9.87
CA PRO A 26 16.44 -7.70 10.49
C PRO A 26 17.14 -6.38 10.21
N VAL A 27 17.96 -5.90 11.15
CA VAL A 27 18.63 -4.59 11.12
C VAL A 27 19.40 -4.32 9.80
N GLY A 28 19.87 -5.37 9.10
CA GLY A 28 20.56 -5.24 7.82
C GLY A 28 19.67 -5.14 6.56
N TRP A 29 18.35 -5.33 6.66
CA TRP A 29 17.42 -5.34 5.52
C TRP A 29 16.33 -4.26 5.63
N PHE A 30 16.52 -3.29 6.52
CA PHE A 30 15.54 -2.26 6.78
C PHE A 30 15.21 -1.42 5.53
N GLU A 31 16.19 -1.21 4.65
CA GLU A 31 16.01 -0.49 3.37
C GLU A 31 15.09 -1.23 2.38
N PHE A 32 14.95 -2.55 2.48
CA PHE A 32 14.08 -3.34 1.60
C PHE A 32 12.66 -3.51 2.14
N ARG A 33 12.33 -2.91 3.29
CA ARG A 33 11.03 -3.05 3.94
C ARG A 33 9.91 -2.65 2.98
N PRO A 34 9.00 -3.55 2.57
CA PRO A 34 7.91 -3.22 1.66
C PRO A 34 6.87 -2.32 2.31
N GLU A 35 6.21 -1.50 1.50
CA GLU A 35 5.03 -0.72 1.87
C GLU A 35 3.78 -1.61 1.97
N TRP A 36 3.70 -2.41 3.03
CA TRP A 36 2.61 -3.36 3.25
C TRP A 36 1.23 -2.73 3.26
N LEU A 37 1.10 -1.56 3.90
CA LEU A 37 -0.18 -0.86 3.96
C LEU A 37 -0.55 -0.27 2.60
N GLY A 38 0.43 0.26 1.86
CA GLY A 38 0.23 0.71 0.48
C GLY A 38 -0.25 -0.40 -0.46
N LEU A 39 0.32 -1.61 -0.33
CA LEU A 39 -0.14 -2.79 -1.09
C LEU A 39 -1.58 -3.17 -0.76
N MET A 40 -1.96 -3.15 0.52
CA MET A 40 -3.34 -3.44 0.92
C MET A 40 -4.32 -2.38 0.43
N VAL A 41 -3.98 -1.10 0.57
CA VAL A 41 -4.79 0.01 0.05
C VAL A 41 -4.97 -0.14 -1.46
N PHE A 42 -3.89 -0.44 -2.19
CA PHE A 42 -3.96 -0.66 -3.64
C PHE A 42 -4.91 -1.83 -3.96
N TYR A 43 -4.74 -2.99 -3.32
CA TYR A 43 -5.57 -4.17 -3.58
C TYR A 43 -7.05 -3.92 -3.33
N TRP A 44 -7.40 -3.38 -2.16
CA TRP A 44 -8.80 -3.18 -1.78
C TRP A 44 -9.48 -2.10 -2.59
N THR A 45 -8.77 -1.00 -2.88
CA THR A 45 -9.28 0.07 -3.75
C THR A 45 -9.48 -0.44 -5.18
N PHE A 46 -8.57 -1.28 -5.68
CA PHE A 46 -8.68 -1.89 -7.00
C PHE A 46 -9.83 -2.89 -7.10
N ARG A 47 -10.00 -3.76 -6.09
CA ARG A 47 -11.01 -4.84 -6.09
C ARG A 47 -12.42 -4.32 -5.80
N ALA A 48 -12.53 -3.32 -4.93
CA ALA A 48 -13.79 -2.82 -4.39
C ALA A 48 -13.82 -1.28 -4.33
N PRO A 49 -13.74 -0.59 -5.48
CA PRO A 49 -13.66 0.88 -5.55
C PRO A 49 -14.92 1.58 -5.00
N ALA A 50 -16.07 0.90 -5.00
CA ALA A 50 -17.32 1.45 -4.47
C ALA A 50 -17.40 1.45 -2.94
N GLN A 51 -16.63 0.60 -2.26
CA GLN A 51 -16.65 0.45 -0.81
C GLN A 51 -15.41 1.07 -0.15
N PHE A 52 -14.26 0.95 -0.82
CA PHE A 52 -12.99 1.49 -0.33
C PHE A 52 -12.60 2.72 -1.14
N GLY A 53 -12.79 3.88 -0.51
CA GLY A 53 -12.47 5.18 -1.07
C GLY A 53 -11.22 5.83 -0.46
N ILE A 54 -10.96 7.05 -0.90
CA ILE A 54 -9.83 7.89 -0.48
C ILE A 54 -9.84 8.12 1.04
N LEU A 55 -11.01 8.38 1.61
CA LEU A 55 -11.17 8.65 3.05
C LEU A 55 -10.74 7.46 3.91
N PHE A 56 -11.07 6.23 3.50
CA PHE A 56 -10.66 5.02 4.22
C PHE A 56 -9.15 4.84 4.17
N ALA A 57 -8.53 5.02 3.00
CA ALA A 57 -7.09 4.94 2.86
C ALA A 57 -6.37 6.01 3.70
N TRP A 58 -6.91 7.23 3.74
CA TRP A 58 -6.40 8.31 4.58
C TRP A 58 -6.45 7.95 6.07
N CYS A 59 -7.58 7.43 6.57
CA CYS A 59 -7.70 6.98 7.96
C CYS A 59 -6.71 5.86 8.30
N LEU A 60 -6.48 4.92 7.38
CA LEU A 60 -5.45 3.87 7.57
C LEU A 60 -4.04 4.45 7.61
N GLY A 61 -3.75 5.45 6.78
CA GLY A 61 -2.47 6.17 6.83
C GLY A 61 -2.27 6.95 8.13
N LEU A 62 -3.32 7.53 8.69
CA LEU A 62 -3.25 8.16 10.03
C LEU A 62 -2.96 7.15 11.13
N LEU A 63 -3.56 5.95 11.06
CA LEU A 63 -3.24 4.87 11.99
C LEU A 63 -1.76 4.47 11.87
N LEU A 64 -1.23 4.42 10.65
CA LEU A 64 0.19 4.17 10.42
C LEU A 64 1.06 5.29 10.99
N ASP A 65 0.64 6.56 10.86
CA ASP A 65 1.37 7.69 11.44
C ASP A 65 1.51 7.58 12.97
N VAL A 66 0.42 7.21 13.65
CA VAL A 66 0.42 6.97 15.10
C VAL A 66 1.35 5.80 15.48
N LEU A 67 1.39 4.79 14.62
CA LEU A 67 2.10 3.54 14.87
C LEU A 67 3.62 3.67 14.69
N GLU A 68 4.05 4.43 13.69
CA GLU A 68 5.45 4.72 13.40
C GLU A 68 5.97 5.96 14.13
N ALA A 69 5.13 6.61 14.95
CA ALA A 69 5.41 7.89 15.59
C ALA A 69 5.87 8.98 14.60
N THR A 70 5.37 8.93 13.37
CA THR A 70 5.64 9.95 12.34
C THR A 70 4.68 11.14 12.49
N PRO A 71 5.01 12.30 11.91
CA PRO A 71 4.08 13.43 11.90
C PRO A 71 2.73 13.03 11.31
N LEU A 72 1.66 13.28 12.08
CA LEU A 72 0.28 12.95 11.69
C LEU A 72 -0.07 13.57 10.33
N GLY A 73 -0.53 12.72 9.41
CA GLY A 73 -0.99 13.12 8.09
C GLY A 73 0.02 12.89 6.97
N VAL A 74 1.28 12.57 7.26
CA VAL A 74 2.27 12.29 6.21
C VAL A 74 1.93 10.99 5.48
N ASN A 75 1.83 9.88 6.22
CA ASN A 75 1.38 8.62 5.63
C ASN A 75 -0.10 8.67 5.26
N GLY A 76 -0.92 9.43 6.02
CA GLY A 76 -2.32 9.72 5.67
C GLY A 76 -2.47 10.25 4.24
N LEU A 77 -1.77 11.33 3.90
CA LEU A 77 -1.79 11.92 2.55
C LEU A 77 -1.26 10.95 1.50
N GLY A 78 -0.21 10.21 1.84
CA GLY A 78 0.36 9.20 0.97
C GLY A 78 -0.64 8.12 0.55
N MET A 79 -1.33 7.54 1.53
CA MET A 79 -2.34 6.50 1.28
C MET A 79 -3.57 7.06 0.54
N ALA A 80 -3.98 8.29 0.86
CA ALA A 80 -5.03 8.99 0.12
C ALA A 80 -4.67 9.17 -1.36
N LEU A 81 -3.41 9.54 -1.65
CA LEU A 81 -2.92 9.69 -3.01
C LEU A 81 -2.94 8.36 -3.76
N ILE A 82 -2.45 7.27 -3.15
CA ILE A 82 -2.50 5.93 -3.76
C ILE A 82 -3.94 5.58 -4.11
N ALA A 83 -4.88 5.71 -3.16
CA ALA A 83 -6.27 5.39 -3.40
C ALA A 83 -6.88 6.24 -4.52
N PHE A 84 -6.61 7.55 -4.54
CA PHE A 84 -7.07 8.45 -5.60
C PHE A 84 -6.55 8.03 -6.99
N LEU A 85 -5.25 7.73 -7.10
CA LEU A 85 -4.65 7.28 -8.36
C LEU A 85 -5.26 5.96 -8.81
N VAL A 86 -5.36 4.96 -7.91
CA VAL A 86 -5.97 3.66 -8.22
C VAL A 86 -7.41 3.83 -8.69
N LEU A 87 -8.23 4.64 -8.00
CA LEU A 87 -9.61 4.92 -8.40
C LEU A 87 -9.69 5.62 -9.77
N THR A 88 -8.69 6.39 -10.16
CA THR A 88 -8.67 7.04 -11.47
C THR A 88 -8.38 6.02 -12.59
N ILE A 89 -7.47 5.06 -12.34
CA ILE A 89 -7.05 4.07 -13.34
C ILE A 89 -7.68 2.67 -13.16
N HIS A 90 -8.62 2.50 -12.23
CA HIS A 90 -9.18 1.19 -11.86
C HIS A 90 -9.77 0.41 -13.05
N GLN A 91 -10.46 1.10 -13.97
CA GLN A 91 -11.04 0.46 -15.15
C GLN A 91 -9.97 -0.15 -16.07
N ARG A 92 -8.82 0.54 -16.23
CA ARG A 92 -7.70 0.09 -17.07
C ARG A 92 -6.93 -1.03 -16.39
N LEU A 93 -6.67 -0.90 -15.08
CA LEU A 93 -5.97 -1.90 -14.28
C LEU A 93 -6.62 -3.29 -14.36
N ARG A 94 -7.96 -3.35 -14.48
CA ARG A 94 -8.69 -4.63 -14.59
C ARG A 94 -8.40 -5.40 -15.88
N MET A 95 -7.92 -4.72 -16.91
CA MET A 95 -7.57 -5.33 -18.20
C MET A 95 -6.09 -5.70 -18.28
N TYR A 96 -5.26 -5.23 -17.34
CA TYR A 96 -3.82 -5.45 -17.36
C TYR A 96 -3.43 -6.84 -16.83
N PRO A 97 -2.50 -7.54 -17.50
CA PRO A 97 -1.91 -8.77 -17.00
C PRO A 97 -1.07 -8.50 -15.74
N ILE A 98 -0.83 -9.56 -14.96
CA ILE A 98 -0.09 -9.48 -13.67
C ILE A 98 1.22 -8.67 -13.76
N PRO A 99 2.09 -8.85 -14.78
CA PRO A 99 3.33 -8.07 -14.86
C PRO A 99 3.11 -6.56 -14.99
N GLN A 100 2.09 -6.14 -15.73
CA GLN A 100 1.75 -4.71 -15.86
C GLN A 100 1.15 -4.15 -14.57
N GLN A 101 0.42 -4.97 -13.80
CA GLN A 101 -0.04 -4.57 -12.47
C GLN A 101 1.15 -4.37 -11.52
N CYS A 102 2.17 -5.24 -11.55
CA CYS A 102 3.39 -5.05 -10.76
C CYS A 102 4.06 -3.72 -11.08
N LEU A 103 4.16 -3.36 -12.37
CA LEU A 103 4.73 -2.09 -12.79
C LEU A 103 3.90 -0.90 -12.27
N MET A 104 2.58 -1.00 -12.28
CA MET A 104 1.73 0.04 -11.70
C MET A 104 1.88 0.16 -10.19
N VAL A 105 1.98 -0.96 -9.47
CA VAL A 105 2.24 -0.95 -8.03
C VAL A 105 3.58 -0.28 -7.73
N PHE A 106 4.64 -0.61 -8.48
CA PHE A 106 5.93 0.06 -8.37
C PHE A 106 5.81 1.58 -8.53
N LEU A 107 5.12 2.03 -9.59
CA LEU A 107 4.96 3.46 -9.88
C LEU A 107 4.15 4.17 -8.80
N LEU A 108 3.01 3.61 -8.38
CA LEU A 108 2.13 4.26 -7.39
C LEU A 108 2.79 4.32 -6.02
N ILE A 109 3.42 3.23 -5.57
CA ILE A 109 4.12 3.20 -4.28
C ILE A 109 5.40 4.06 -4.35
N GLY A 110 6.08 4.10 -5.50
CA GLY A 110 7.21 4.99 -5.74
C GLY A 110 6.83 6.46 -5.63
N ILE A 111 5.72 6.87 -6.26
CA ILE A 111 5.18 8.24 -6.15
C ILE A 111 4.82 8.56 -4.70
N ASN A 112 4.16 7.64 -4.00
CA ASN A 112 3.82 7.79 -2.60
C ASN A 112 5.06 8.06 -1.73
N GLN A 113 6.09 7.21 -1.85
CA GLN A 113 7.30 7.37 -1.08
C GLN A 113 8.08 8.63 -1.43
N MET A 114 8.08 9.03 -2.70
CA MET A 114 8.67 10.30 -3.11
C MET A 114 7.96 11.49 -2.42
N LEU A 115 6.63 11.46 -2.34
CA LEU A 115 5.85 12.47 -1.62
C LEU A 115 6.16 12.47 -0.12
N VAL A 116 6.13 11.29 0.52
CA VAL A 116 6.40 11.14 1.95
C VAL A 116 7.80 11.62 2.30
N HIS A 117 8.82 11.23 1.51
CA HIS A 117 10.18 11.71 1.69
C HIS A 117 10.30 13.22 1.49
N PHE A 118 9.67 13.77 0.46
CA PHE A 118 9.69 15.20 0.21
C PHE A 118 9.11 15.99 1.40
N ILE A 119 8.00 15.54 1.96
CA ILE A 119 7.41 16.17 3.15
C ILE A 119 8.34 16.05 4.36
N LYS A 120 8.92 14.87 4.60
CA LYS A 120 9.89 14.66 5.70
C LYS A 120 11.15 15.52 5.55
N GLN A 121 11.62 15.72 4.33
CA GLN A 121 12.78 16.56 4.04
C GLN A 121 12.50 18.04 4.32
N ILE A 122 11.30 18.53 3.98
CA ILE A 122 10.86 19.89 4.35
C ILE A 122 10.77 20.06 5.88
N LEU A 123 10.40 19.00 6.59
CA LEU A 123 10.33 18.97 8.06
C LEU A 123 11.70 18.85 8.75
N GLY A 124 12.80 18.90 7.99
CA GLY A 124 14.17 18.86 8.53
C GLY A 124 14.80 17.47 8.59
N GLY A 125 14.25 16.48 7.86
CA GLY A 125 14.88 15.16 7.73
C GLY A 125 16.20 15.21 6.97
N GLU A 126 17.23 14.53 7.50
CA GLU A 126 18.62 14.57 6.99
C GLU A 126 18.92 13.51 5.91
N ASP A 127 17.92 12.73 5.49
CA ASP A 127 18.12 11.62 4.55
C ASP A 127 18.11 12.09 3.09
N ALA A 128 19.30 12.30 2.53
CA ALA A 128 19.53 12.75 1.16
C ALA A 128 19.92 11.60 0.19
N GLY A 129 19.24 10.45 0.27
CA GLY A 129 19.55 9.27 -0.55
C GLY A 129 18.36 8.75 -1.37
N PHE A 130 18.64 7.94 -2.40
CA PHE A 130 17.63 7.21 -3.19
C PHE A 130 17.11 5.94 -2.49
N SER A 131 17.44 5.71 -1.22
CA SER A 131 17.04 4.51 -0.50
C SER A 131 15.52 4.35 -0.35
N TYR A 132 14.76 5.45 -0.52
CA TYR A 132 13.30 5.41 -0.58
C TYR A 132 12.72 4.65 -1.77
N LEU A 133 13.51 4.35 -2.80
CA LEU A 133 13.02 3.56 -3.94
C LEU A 133 13.03 2.05 -3.67
N TRP A 134 13.84 1.58 -2.71
CA TRP A 134 13.94 0.16 -2.39
C TRP A 134 12.64 -0.47 -1.86
N PRO A 135 11.88 0.19 -0.96
CA PRO A 135 10.56 -0.30 -0.53
C PRO A 135 9.55 -0.38 -1.67
N ALA A 136 9.63 0.53 -2.66
CA ALA A 136 8.76 0.49 -3.83
C ALA A 136 9.10 -0.72 -4.71
N LEU A 137 10.39 -0.99 -4.91
CA LEU A 137 10.84 -2.15 -5.67
C LEU A 137 10.44 -3.47 -5.00
N SER A 138 10.66 -3.59 -3.69
CA SER A 138 10.28 -4.80 -2.94
C SER A 138 8.78 -5.02 -2.95
N SER A 139 7.98 -3.96 -2.80
CA SER A 139 6.52 -4.03 -2.86
C SER A 139 6.01 -4.52 -4.22
N ALA A 140 6.62 -4.10 -5.33
CA ALA A 140 6.27 -4.53 -6.67
C ALA A 140 6.58 -6.00 -6.94
N ILE A 141 7.68 -6.51 -6.37
CA ILE A 141 8.06 -7.93 -6.46
C ILE A 141 7.13 -8.80 -5.62
N ILE A 142 6.68 -8.30 -4.47
CA ILE A 142 5.80 -9.02 -3.54
C ILE A 142 4.33 -8.99 -4.01
N TRP A 143 3.93 -8.00 -4.80
CA TRP A 143 2.58 -7.86 -5.36
C TRP A 143 1.95 -9.14 -5.93
N PRO A 144 2.58 -9.90 -6.86
CA PRO A 144 1.96 -11.10 -7.42
C PRO A 144 1.63 -12.14 -6.34
N LEU A 145 2.45 -12.25 -5.30
CA LEU A 145 2.22 -13.15 -4.18
C LEU A 145 1.04 -12.68 -3.32
N VAL A 146 0.92 -11.38 -3.07
CA VAL A 146 -0.22 -10.78 -2.35
C VAL A 146 -1.52 -11.02 -3.12
N CYS A 147 -1.53 -10.79 -4.44
CA CYS A 147 -2.68 -11.03 -5.30
C CYS A 147 -3.15 -12.49 -5.22
N VAL A 148 -2.24 -13.45 -5.39
CA VAL A 148 -2.59 -14.88 -5.34
C VAL A 148 -3.13 -15.27 -3.97
N LEU A 149 -2.55 -14.76 -2.90
CA LEU A 149 -2.95 -15.10 -1.53
C LEU A 149 -4.33 -14.54 -1.18
N LEU A 150 -4.56 -13.25 -1.45
CA LEU A 150 -5.86 -12.61 -1.18
C LEU A 150 -6.97 -13.14 -2.09
N ASP A 151 -6.66 -13.48 -3.34
CA ASP A 151 -7.64 -14.05 -4.27
C ASP A 151 -8.07 -15.45 -3.86
N ASN A 152 -7.13 -16.27 -3.39
CA ASN A 152 -7.44 -17.60 -2.84
C ASN A 152 -8.28 -17.49 -1.56
N LEU A 153 -7.98 -16.55 -0.67
CA LEU A 153 -8.75 -16.34 0.55
C LEU A 153 -10.17 -15.86 0.25
N ASN A 154 -10.32 -14.88 -0.63
CA ASN A 154 -11.63 -14.38 -1.06
C ASN A 154 -12.46 -15.45 -1.77
N ARG A 155 -11.84 -16.39 -2.50
CA ARG A 155 -12.56 -17.52 -3.13
C ARG A 155 -12.99 -18.60 -2.14
N LYS A 156 -12.30 -18.76 -1.00
CA LYS A 156 -12.64 -19.76 0.01
C LYS A 156 -13.67 -19.28 1.03
N LEU A 157 -13.68 -17.97 1.31
CA LEU A 157 -14.51 -17.35 2.34
C LEU A 157 -15.76 -16.67 1.78
N GLY A 158 -15.85 -16.49 0.46
CA GLY A 158 -17.04 -15.99 -0.24
C GLY A 158 -17.75 -17.10 -1.00
#